data_AF-A0A502IUN1-F1
#
_entry.id   AF-A0A502IUN1-F1
#
_cell.length_a   1.000
_cell.length_b   1.000
_cell.length_c   1.000
_cell.angle_alpha   90.00
_cell.angle_beta   90.00
_cell.angle_gamma   90.00
#
_symmetry.space_group_name_H-M   'P 1'
#
loop_
_entity.id
_entity.type
_entity.pdbx_description
1 polymer ?
#
loop_
_entity_poly.entity_id
_entity_poly.type
_entity_poly.pdbx_seq_one_letter_code
_entity_poly.pdbx_strand_id
1 'polypeptide(L)' 'MDKDEKENVEERDRMAGFAAYVQKNKDKIRRATESNATRSKDGLVLISKNDTWRKETEWDDLYREITKK' A
#
# COMPACT_ATOMS: atom_id res chain seq x y z
N MET A 1 -20.22 -21.66 16.20
CA MET A 1 -19.40 -20.70 15.45
C MET A 1 -20.22 -20.29 14.26
N ASP A 2 -20.74 -19.07 14.33
CA ASP A 2 -21.49 -18.46 13.26
C ASP A 2 -20.59 -18.24 12.04
N LYS A 3 -21.19 -18.27 10.85
CA LYS A 3 -20.45 -18.18 9.59
C LYS A 3 -19.61 -16.89 9.52
N ASP A 4 -20.16 -15.79 10.04
CA ASP A 4 -19.52 -14.48 10.09
C ASP A 4 -18.31 -14.45 11.05
N GLU A 5 -18.34 -15.27 12.09
CA GLU A 5 -17.26 -15.37 13.08
C GLU A 5 -16.07 -16.16 12.53
N LYS A 6 -16.32 -17.21 11.73
CA LYS A 6 -15.27 -17.95 11.02
C LYS A 6 -14.60 -17.11 9.93
N GLU A 7 -15.36 -16.35 9.17
CA GLU A 7 -14.84 -15.49 8.09
C GLU A 7 -13.93 -14.39 8.65
N ASN A 8 -14.27 -13.81 9.81
CA ASN A 8 -13.47 -12.81 10.50
C ASN A 8 -12.14 -13.36 11.06
N VAL A 9 -12.12 -14.62 11.53
CA VAL A 9 -10.90 -15.28 12.02
C VAL A 9 -9.95 -15.60 10.87
N GLU A 10 -10.46 -16.12 9.76
CA GLU A 10 -9.64 -16.40 8.57
C GLU A 10 -9.04 -15.13 7.97
N GLU A 11 -9.77 -14.02 7.95
CA GLU A 11 -9.27 -12.75 7.46
C GLU A 11 -8.13 -12.20 8.35
N ARG A 12 -8.26 -12.33 9.67
CA ARG A 12 -7.20 -11.95 10.63
C ARG A 12 -5.94 -12.78 10.46
N ASP A 13 -6.07 -14.10 10.28
CA ASP A 13 -4.91 -14.99 10.09
C ASP A 13 -4.23 -14.72 8.74
N ARG A 14 -4.99 -14.43 7.68
CA ARG A 14 -4.44 -14.00 6.38
C ARG A 14 -3.72 -12.66 6.48
N MET A 15 -4.29 -11.69 7.20
CA MET A 15 -3.67 -10.38 7.46
C MET A 15 -2.36 -10.53 8.25
N ALA A 16 -2.32 -11.41 9.25
CA ALA A 16 -1.10 -11.71 9.99
C ALA A 16 -0.01 -12.35 9.10
N GLY A 17 -0.41 -13.29 8.22
CA GLY A 17 0.48 -13.88 7.23
C GLY A 17 1.03 -12.87 6.21
N PHE A 18 0.17 -11.97 5.72
CA PHE A 18 0.58 -10.89 4.82
C PHE A 18 1.55 -9.91 5.49
N ALA A 19 1.24 -9.48 6.73
CA ALA A 19 2.13 -8.60 7.49
C ALA A 19 3.51 -9.24 7.70
N ALA A 20 3.56 -10.52 8.07
CA ALA A 20 4.81 -11.26 8.23
C ALA A 20 5.59 -11.36 6.90
N TYR A 21 4.90 -11.60 5.77
CA TYR A 21 5.51 -11.61 4.45
C TYR A 21 6.11 -10.26 4.07
N VAL A 22 5.37 -9.16 4.29
CA VAL A 22 5.83 -7.79 4.02
C VAL A 22 7.08 -7.48 4.85
N GLN A 23 7.08 -7.81 6.15
CA GLN A 23 8.24 -7.59 7.01
C GLN A 23 9.46 -8.41 6.55
N LYS A 24 9.28 -9.70 6.26
CA LYS A 24 10.36 -10.58 5.80
C LYS A 24 10.98 -10.12 4.47
N ASN A 25 10.19 -9.49 3.60
CA ASN A 25 10.62 -9.09 2.25
C ASN A 25 10.79 -7.58 2.07
N LYS A 26 10.77 -6.81 3.16
CA LYS A 26 10.75 -5.34 3.14
C LYS A 26 11.84 -4.73 2.26
N ASP A 27 13.06 -5.25 2.31
CA ASP A 27 14.17 -4.75 1.50
C ASP A 27 14.08 -5.07 0.00
N LYS A 28 13.45 -6.19 -0.35
CA LYS A 28 13.20 -6.54 -1.76
C LYS A 28 12.08 -5.67 -2.32
N ILE A 29 11.01 -5.51 -1.54
CA ILE A 29 9.88 -4.63 -1.88
C ILE A 29 10.39 -3.19 -2.07
N ARG A 30 11.14 -2.67 -1.09
CA ARG A 30 11.74 -1.32 -1.17
C ARG A 30 12.57 -1.13 -2.43
N ARG A 31 13.49 -2.05 -2.75
CA ARG A 31 14.33 -1.96 -3.94
C ARG A 31 13.52 -1.97 -5.24
N ALA A 32 12.51 -2.82 -5.33
CA ALA A 32 11.62 -2.87 -6.49
C ALA A 32 10.84 -1.56 -6.64
N THR A 33 10.31 -1.01 -5.55
CA THR A 33 9.61 0.27 -5.55
C THR A 33 10.55 1.42 -5.92
N GLU A 34 11.75 1.47 -5.37
CA GLU A 34 12.75 2.50 -5.69
C GLU A 34 13.19 2.48 -7.15
N SER A 35 13.36 1.29 -7.73
CA SER A 35 13.72 1.15 -9.15
C SER A 35 12.62 1.63 -10.11
N ASN A 36 11.36 1.58 -9.68
CA ASN A 36 10.21 1.97 -10.50
C ASN A 36 9.75 3.42 -10.21
N ALA A 37 10.19 4.00 -9.10
CA ALA A 37 9.83 5.35 -8.71
C ALA A 37 10.65 6.39 -9.49
N THR A 38 9.96 7.29 -10.19
CA THR A 38 10.60 8.51 -10.71
C THR A 38 10.76 9.51 -9.57
N ARG A 39 11.89 10.20 -9.47
CA ARG A 39 12.13 11.22 -8.42
C ARG A 39 12.42 12.59 -8.99
N SER A 40 12.00 13.64 -8.28
CA SER A 40 12.39 15.03 -8.56
C SER A 40 13.85 15.28 -8.17
N LYS A 41 14.41 16.44 -8.56
CA LYS A 41 15.74 16.88 -8.11
C LYS A 41 15.84 17.01 -6.59
N ASP A 42 14.73 17.28 -5.92
CA ASP A 42 14.62 17.41 -4.46
C ASP A 42 14.33 16.06 -3.77
N GLY A 43 14.32 14.95 -4.53
CA GLY A 43 14.14 13.59 -4.00
C GLY A 43 12.70 13.13 -3.81
N LEU A 44 11.71 13.95 -4.19
CA LEU A 44 10.28 13.62 -4.08
C LEU A 44 9.87 12.56 -5.12
N VAL A 45 9.07 11.58 -4.72
CA VAL A 45 8.50 10.59 -5.65
C VAL A 45 7.48 11.28 -6.56
N LEU A 46 7.65 11.10 -7.87
CA LEU A 46 6.83 11.69 -8.91
C LEU A 46 6.03 10.62 -9.62
N ILE A 47 4.72 10.83 -9.72
CA ILE A 47 3.86 10.09 -10.63
C ILE A 47 4.02 10.69 -12.04
N SER A 48 4.29 9.86 -13.04
CA SER A 48 4.47 10.31 -14.43
C SER A 48 3.22 11.02 -14.95
N LYS A 49 3.37 12.00 -15.86
CA LYS A 49 2.22 12.71 -16.46
C LYS A 49 1.28 11.79 -17.24
N ASN A 50 1.81 10.67 -17.72
CA ASN A 50 1.05 9.68 -18.50
C ASN A 50 0.62 8.47 -17.65
N ASP A 51 0.88 8.50 -16.34
CA ASP A 51 0.47 7.41 -15.46
C ASP A 51 -1.05 7.42 -15.31
N THR A 52 -1.66 6.25 -15.44
CA THR A 52 -3.11 6.07 -15.26
C THR A 52 -3.56 6.48 -13.87
N TRP A 53 -2.74 6.23 -12.86
CA TRP A 53 -3.06 6.54 -11.47
C TRP A 53 -3.01 8.03 -11.17
N ARG A 54 -2.37 8.85 -12.03
CA ARG A 54 -2.32 10.31 -11.84
C ARG A 54 -3.71 10.97 -11.82
N LYS A 55 -4.70 10.34 -12.43
CA LYS A 55 -6.08 10.86 -12.50
C LYS A 55 -6.98 10.32 -11.40
N GLU A 56 -6.50 9.33 -10.63
CA GLU A 56 -7.27 8.73 -9.54
C GLU A 56 -7.14 9.58 -8.29
N THR A 57 -8.24 10.25 -7.90
CA THR A 57 -8.27 11.07 -6.68
C THR A 57 -8.56 10.25 -5.43
N GLU A 58 -9.00 8.99 -5.60
CA GLU A 58 -9.42 8.10 -4.51
C GLU A 58 -8.32 7.91 -3.46
N TRP A 59 -7.06 7.81 -3.89
CA TRP A 59 -5.91 7.67 -3.00
C TRP A 59 -5.59 8.95 -2.23
N ASP A 60 -5.75 10.11 -2.86
CA ASP A 60 -5.58 11.41 -2.21
C ASP A 60 -6.69 11.64 -1.18
N ASP A 61 -7.92 11.27 -1.51
CA ASP A 61 -9.08 11.38 -0.63
C ASP A 61 -8.94 10.43 0.58
N LEU A 62 -8.56 9.18 0.33
CA LEU A 62 -8.28 8.21 1.39
C LEU A 62 -7.14 8.68 2.30
N TYR A 63 -6.05 9.22 1.73
CA TYR A 63 -4.93 9.76 2.51
C TYR A 63 -5.38 10.90 3.43
N ARG A 64 -6.23 11.80 2.93
CA ARG A 64 -6.81 12.89 3.73
C ARG A 64 -7.70 12.36 4.85
N GLU A 65 -8.46 11.30 4.60
CA GLU A 65 -9.31 10.68 5.62
C GLU A 65 -8.49 10.07 6.75
N ILE A 66 -7.42 9.33 6.43
CA ILE A 66 -6.60 8.65 7.45
C ILE A 66 -5.67 9.60 8.23
N THR A 67 -5.25 10.73 7.63
CA THR A 67 -4.35 11.70 8.27
C THR A 67 -5.05 12.84 9.01
N LYS A 68 -6.36 13.01 8.82
CA LYS A 68 -7.18 13.94 9.61
C LYS A 68 -7.62 13.38 10.97
N LYS A 69 -7.19 12.17 11.33
CA LYS A 69 -7.29 11.62 12.70
C LYS A 69 -6.11 12.07 13.54
#